data_AF-A0A426YRV5-F1
#
_entry.id   AF-A0A426YRV5-F1
#
_cell.length_a   1.000
_cell.length_b   1.000
_cell.length_c   1.000
_cell.angle_alpha   90.00
_cell.angle_beta   90.00
_cell.angle_gamma   90.00
#
_symmetry.space_group_name_H-M   'P 1'
#
loop_
_entity.id
_entity.type
_entity.pdbx_description
1 polymer ?
#
loop_
_entity_poly.entity_id
_entity_poly.type
_entity_poly.pdbx_seq_one_letter_code
_entity_poly.pdbx_strand_id
1 'polypeptide(L)'
;MSSSSPSPSSSSSSFGSRLEETVKKTIADHPIVIYSKTWCSYSMEVKSLFKRVGVQPQVIELDELGPQGPQLQKALERLTGQHTVPNVFIGT
;
A
#
# COMPACT_ATOMS: atom_id res chain seq x y z
N MET A 1 -27.73 26.32 -26.86
CA MET A 1 -27.02 25.05 -26.63
C MET A 1 -26.11 25.27 -25.43
N SER A 2 -26.62 25.03 -24.23
CA SER A 2 -25.87 25.27 -23.00
C SER A 2 -25.09 24.01 -22.67
N SER A 3 -23.76 24.11 -22.78
CA SER A 3 -22.80 23.02 -22.58
C SER A 3 -22.74 22.63 -21.11
N SER A 4 -23.12 21.39 -20.79
CA SER A 4 -22.95 20.79 -19.47
C SER A 4 -21.47 20.44 -19.24
N SER A 5 -20.85 21.04 -18.23
CA SER A 5 -19.52 20.64 -17.76
C SER A 5 -19.58 19.27 -17.07
N PRO A 6 -18.60 18.36 -17.30
CA PRO A 6 -18.54 17.10 -16.57
C PRO A 6 -18.00 17.32 -15.15
N SER A 7 -18.68 16.72 -14.18
CA SER A 7 -18.33 16.72 -12.75
C SER A 7 -17.03 15.96 -12.47
N PRO A 8 -16.17 16.38 -11.52
CA PRO A 8 -14.84 15.81 -11.26
C PRO A 8 -14.85 14.47 -10.48
N SER A 9 -16.00 13.83 -10.29
CA SER A 9 -16.19 12.72 -9.34
C SER A 9 -15.89 11.32 -9.89
N SER A 10 -15.71 11.15 -11.20
CA SER A 10 -15.62 9.83 -11.85
C SER A 10 -14.20 9.25 -11.97
N SER A 11 -13.15 10.08 -11.91
CA SER A 11 -11.76 9.65 -12.12
C SER A 11 -11.06 9.12 -10.86
N SER A 12 -11.41 9.66 -9.69
CA SER A 12 -10.73 9.34 -8.42
C SER A 12 -11.10 7.95 -7.88
N SER A 13 -12.34 7.51 -8.09
CA SER A 13 -12.81 6.18 -7.66
C SER A 13 -12.14 5.05 -8.43
N SER A 14 -11.96 5.22 -9.75
CA SER A 14 -11.29 4.24 -10.63
C SER A 14 -9.79 4.10 -10.34
N PHE A 15 -9.13 5.18 -9.92
CA PHE A 15 -7.72 5.10 -9.52
C PHE A 15 -7.54 4.39 -8.17
N GLY A 16 -8.43 4.64 -7.21
CA GLY A 16 -8.44 3.95 -5.93
C GLY A 16 -8.60 2.43 -6.07
N SER A 17 -9.51 1.96 -6.93
CA SER A 17 -9.71 0.53 -7.18
C SER A 17 -8.51 -0.13 -7.84
N ARG A 18 -7.81 0.56 -8.76
CA ARG A 18 -6.57 0.06 -9.38
C ARG A 18 -5.43 -0.14 -8.37
N LEU A 19 -5.30 0.77 -7.41
CA LEU A 19 -4.30 0.63 -6.34
C LEU A 19 -4.64 -0.53 -5.40
N GLU A 20 -5.91 -0.72 -5.07
CA GLU A 20 -6.36 -1.88 -4.29
C GLU A 20 -6.08 -3.20 -4.99
N GLU A 21 -6.32 -3.27 -6.31
CA GLU A 21 -5.97 -4.44 -7.11
C GLU A 21 -4.45 -4.66 -7.14
N THR A 22 -3.65 -3.59 -7.21
CA THR A 22 -2.18 -3.67 -7.14
C THR A 22 -1.72 -4.23 -5.79
N VAL A 23 -2.35 -3.81 -4.68
CA VAL A 23 -2.07 -4.38 -3.35
C VAL A 23 -2.41 -5.87 -3.33
N LYS A 24 -3.64 -6.22 -3.75
CA LYS A 24 -4.11 -7.62 -3.80
C LYS A 24 -3.21 -8.51 -4.66
N LYS A 25 -2.72 -7.98 -5.79
CA LYS A 25 -1.78 -8.70 -6.65
C LYS A 25 -0.44 -8.89 -5.97
N THR A 26 0.10 -7.86 -5.32
CA THR A 26 1.40 -7.93 -4.62
C THR A 26 1.35 -8.95 -3.48
N ILE A 27 0.27 -8.97 -2.68
CA ILE A 27 0.12 -9.96 -1.60
C ILE A 27 -0.07 -11.39 -2.12
N ALA A 28 -0.67 -11.57 -3.29
CA ALA A 28 -0.83 -12.89 -3.91
C ALA A 28 0.47 -13.40 -4.56
N ASP A 29 1.28 -12.50 -5.12
CA ASP A 29 2.53 -12.84 -5.81
C ASP A 29 3.70 -13.11 -4.84
N HIS A 30 3.58 -12.67 -3.58
CA HIS A 30 4.66 -12.77 -2.58
C HIS A 30 4.14 -13.39 -1.27
N PRO A 31 4.82 -14.41 -0.70
CA PRO A 31 4.35 -15.08 0.51
C PRO A 31 4.32 -14.16 1.74
N ILE A 32 5.17 -13.13 1.75
CA ILE A 32 5.22 -12.12 2.81
C ILE A 32 5.45 -10.75 2.17
N VAL A 33 4.59 -9.79 2.51
CA VAL A 33 4.68 -8.40 2.06
C VAL A 33 4.65 -7.46 3.25
N ILE A 34 5.52 -6.45 3.25
CA ILE A 34 5.55 -5.37 4.23
C ILE A 34 5.40 -4.04 3.50
N TYR A 35 4.27 -3.37 3.71
CA TYR A 35 4.15 -1.96 3.38
C TYR A 35 4.72 -1.14 4.55
N SER A 36 5.75 -0.35 4.24
CA SER A 36 6.67 0.27 5.20
C SER A 36 6.84 1.76 4.92
N LYS A 37 7.51 2.46 5.83
CA LYS A 37 8.20 3.72 5.53
C LYS A 37 9.63 3.67 6.05
N THR A 38 10.55 4.29 5.32
CA THR A 38 12.00 4.22 5.62
C THR A 38 12.35 4.79 7.01
N TRP A 39 11.64 5.84 7.42
CA TRP A 39 11.85 6.56 8.68
C TRP A 39 11.05 6.00 9.87
N CYS A 40 10.17 5.02 9.66
CA CYS A 40 9.31 4.49 10.72
C CYS A 40 10.03 3.42 11.55
N SER A 41 10.26 3.71 12.84
CA SER A 41 10.93 2.77 13.77
C SER A 41 10.20 1.42 13.86
N TYR A 42 8.87 1.41 13.95
CA TYR A 42 8.08 0.17 13.98
C TYR A 42 8.26 -0.67 12.71
N SER A 43 8.34 -0.03 11.54
CA SER A 43 8.62 -0.74 10.29
C SER A 43 10.04 -1.30 10.25
N MET A 44 11.02 -0.58 10.80
CA MET A 44 12.40 -1.08 10.93
C MET A 44 12.49 -2.30 11.86
N GLU A 45 11.73 -2.31 12.96
CA GLU A 45 11.69 -3.44 13.88
C GLU A 45 11.11 -4.70 13.22
N VAL A 46 10.01 -4.57 12.47
CA VAL A 46 9.42 -5.69 11.73
C VAL A 46 10.39 -6.22 10.66
N LYS A 47 11.02 -5.34 9.88
CA LYS A 47 12.04 -5.74 8.90
C LYS A 47 13.22 -6.47 9.58
N SER A 48 13.65 -5.99 10.74
CA SER A 48 14.72 -6.62 11.53
C SER A 48 14.30 -7.99 12.08
N LEU A 49 13.05 -8.16 12.48
CA LEU A 49 12.51 -9.44 12.93
C LEU A 49 12.60 -10.49 11.82
N PHE A 50 12.12 -10.16 10.61
CA PHE A 50 12.20 -11.08 9.46
C PHE A 50 13.65 -11.44 9.11
N LYS A 51 14.56 -10.45 9.14
CA LYS A 51 15.99 -10.69 8.96
C LYS A 51 16.56 -11.68 9.99
N ARG A 52 16.18 -11.55 11.27
CA ARG A 52 16.66 -12.45 12.35
C ARG A 52 16.16 -13.89 12.17
N VAL A 53 14.96 -14.09 11.66
CA VAL A 53 14.41 -15.43 11.41
C VAL A 53 14.82 -16.02 10.06
N GLY A 54 15.69 -15.33 9.30
CA GLY A 54 16.21 -15.82 8.02
C GLY A 54 15.22 -15.76 6.87
N VAL A 55 14.20 -14.91 6.96
CA VAL A 55 13.15 -14.77 5.95
C VAL A 55 13.27 -13.41 5.26
N GLN A 56 13.10 -13.40 3.94
CA GLN A 56 13.24 -12.19 3.13
C GLN A 56 11.88 -11.78 2.55
N PRO A 57 11.17 -10.82 3.18
CA PRO A 57 9.87 -10.36 2.73
C PRO A 57 10.00 -9.38 1.56
N GLN A 58 8.94 -9.25 0.76
CA GLN A 58 8.79 -8.15 -0.18
C GLN A 58 8.47 -6.87 0.58
N VAL A 59 9.30 -5.83 0.44
CA VAL A 59 9.13 -4.56 1.15
C VAL A 59 8.78 -3.46 0.17
N ILE A 60 7.68 -2.75 0.45
CA ILE A 60 7.23 -1.59 -0.32
C ILE A 60 7.33 -0.34 0.55
N GLU A 61 8.29 0.52 0.28
CA GLU A 61 8.52 1.77 1.02
C GLU A 61 7.62 2.89 0.47
N LEU A 62 6.54 3.20 1.18
CA LEU A 62 5.52 4.13 0.69
C LEU A 62 6.04 5.56 0.49
N ASP A 63 6.99 5.99 1.30
CA ASP A 63 7.61 7.32 1.23
C ASP A 63 8.56 7.50 0.04
N GLU A 64 8.99 6.40 -0.60
CA GLU A 64 9.85 6.43 -1.78
C GLU A 64 9.04 6.41 -3.10
N LEU A 65 7.73 6.15 -3.05
CA LEU A 65 6.84 6.08 -4.23
C LEU A 65 6.35 7.45 -4.74
N GLY A 66 6.86 8.55 -4.17
CA GLY A 66 6.46 9.91 -4.54
C GLY A 66 4.94 10.12 -4.43
N PRO A 67 4.27 10.71 -5.44
CA PRO A 67 2.83 11.00 -5.38
C PRO A 67 1.92 9.78 -5.23
N GLN A 68 2.39 8.57 -5.56
CA GLN A 68 1.60 7.35 -5.42
C GLN A 68 1.58 6.83 -3.97
N GLY A 69 2.61 7.15 -3.16
CA GLY A 69 2.74 6.69 -1.78
C GLY A 69 1.51 6.97 -0.91
N PRO A 70 1.06 8.23 -0.77
CA PRO A 70 -0.12 8.58 0.01
C PRO A 70 -1.41 7.94 -0.53
N GLN A 71 -1.50 7.72 -1.85
CA GLN A 71 -2.68 7.11 -2.46
C GLN A 71 -2.75 5.61 -2.18
N LEU A 72 -1.60 4.94 -2.22
CA LEU A 72 -1.46 3.54 -1.84
C LEU A 72 -1.71 3.35 -0.34
N GLN A 73 -1.27 4.29 0.51
CA GLN A 73 -1.58 4.29 1.94
C GLN A 73 -3.09 4.36 2.21
N LYS A 74 -3.83 5.19 1.47
CA LYS A 74 -5.31 5.22 1.53
C LYS A 74 -5.94 3.93 1.01
N ALA A 75 -5.37 3.29 -0.01
CA ALA A 75 -5.84 1.98 -0.48
C ALA A 75 -5.65 0.90 0.58
N LEU A 76 -4.49 0.88 1.25
CA LEU A 76 -4.23 0.00 2.39
C LEU A 76 -5.22 0.23 3.52
N GLU A 77 -5.52 1.49 3.87
CA GLU A 77 -6.54 1.81 4.88
C GLU A 77 -7.92 1.26 4.50
N ARG A 78 -8.34 1.37 3.24
CA ARG A 78 -9.64 0.80 2.80
C ARG A 78 -9.66 -0.73 2.84
N LEU A 79 -8.54 -1.38 2.54
CA LEU A 79 -8.43 -2.84 2.56
C LEU A 79 -8.30 -3.44 3.95
N THR A 80 -7.62 -2.75 4.86
CA THR A 80 -7.18 -3.30 6.15
C THR A 80 -7.80 -2.59 7.35
N GLY A 81 -8.41 -1.43 7.16
CA GLY A 81 -8.80 -0.51 8.23
C GLY A 81 -7.61 0.23 8.86
N GLN A 82 -6.37 -0.03 8.43
CA GLN A 82 -5.16 0.52 9.04
C GLN A 82 -4.49 1.57 8.14
N HIS A 83 -4.51 2.83 8.58
CA HIS A 83 -3.80 3.91 7.89
C HIS A 83 -2.29 3.91 8.17
N THR A 84 -1.84 3.35 9.30
CA THR A 84 -0.44 3.36 9.71
C THR A 84 0.39 2.27 9.02
N VAL A 85 1.71 2.52 8.94
CA VAL A 85 2.71 1.48 8.66
C VAL A 85 3.30 0.98 9.99
N PRO A 86 3.80 -0.28 10.06
CA PRO A 86 3.81 -1.27 8.98
C PRO A 86 2.44 -1.95 8.76
N ASN A 87 2.15 -2.28 7.50
CA ASN A 87 1.07 -3.20 7.12
C ASN A 87 1.72 -4.51 6.63
N VAL A 88 1.43 -5.64 7.28
CA VAL A 88 2.15 -6.92 7.07
C VAL A 88 1.17 -8.01 6.65
N PHE A 89 1.46 -8.67 5.54
CA PHE A 89 0.67 -9.78 4.99
C PHE A 89 1.53 -11.05 4.95
N ILE A 90 0.96 -12.19 5.36
CA ILE A 90 1.64 -13.50 5.44
C ILE A 90 0.67 -14.58 4.95
N GLY A 91 1.04 -15.30 3.89
CA GLY A 91 0.29 -16.48 3.39
C GLY A 91 -1.16 -16.20 2.99
N THR A 92 -1.42 -14.99 2.49
CA THR A 92 -2.75 -14.47 2.10
C THR A 92 -3.09 -14.72 0.64
#